data_AF-A0A9X4DE13-F1
#
_entry.id   AF-A0A9X4DE13-F1
#
_cell.length_a   1.000
_cell.length_b   1.000
_cell.length_c   1.000
_cell.angle_alpha   90.00
_cell.angle_beta   90.00
_cell.angle_gamma   90.00
#
_symmetry.space_group_name_H-M   'P 1'
#
loop_
_entity.id
_entity.type
_entity.pdbx_description
1 polymer ?
#
loop_
_entity_poly.entity_id
_entity_poly.type
_entity_poly.pdbx_seq_one_letter_code
_entity_poly.pdbx_strand_id
1 'polypeptide(L)' 'MKRTILGMAEAGEPLLQQALDANRAHLAAVDQNRPEEEVERLRMEADHLYQTVIDYQLYKDGSLGESVH' A
#
# COMPACT_ATOMS: atom_id res chain seq x y z
N MET A 1 -13.90 8.20 -21.45
CA MET A 1 -13.52 7.48 -20.21
C MET A 1 -14.33 8.08 -19.06
N LYS A 2 -15.41 7.41 -18.64
CA LYS A 2 -16.35 7.95 -17.64
C LYS A 2 -15.76 7.75 -16.24
N ARG A 3 -15.73 8.82 -15.43
CA ARG A 3 -15.32 8.83 -14.02
C ARG A 3 -16.38 8.14 -13.16
N THR A 4 -16.49 6.82 -13.22
CA THR A 4 -17.40 6.05 -12.35
C THR A 4 -16.72 5.72 -11.03
N ILE A 5 -17.47 5.77 -9.93
CA ILE A 5 -17.03 5.37 -8.57
C ILE A 5 -16.39 3.97 -8.59
N LEU A 6 -16.86 3.09 -9.49
CA LEU A 6 -16.27 1.78 -9.76
C LEU A 6 -14.81 1.87 -10.25
N GLY A 7 -14.50 2.75 -11.22
CA GLY A 7 -13.13 2.95 -11.71
C GLY A 7 -12.21 3.64 -10.69
N MET A 8 -12.77 4.32 -9.69
CA MET A 8 -12.02 4.85 -8.55
C MET A 8 -11.80 3.78 -7.47
N ALA A 9 -12.74 2.86 -7.23
CA ALA A 9 -12.54 1.69 -6.37
C ALA A 9 -11.50 0.72 -6.95
N GLU A 10 -11.60 0.45 -8.25
CA GLU A 10 -10.65 -0.34 -9.05
C GLU A 10 -9.25 0.30 -9.15
N ALA A 11 -9.07 1.58 -8.82
CA ALA A 11 -7.75 2.21 -8.78
C ALA A 11 -7.03 2.05 -7.42
N GLY A 12 -7.80 1.89 -6.33
CA GLY A 12 -7.26 1.55 -5.02
C GLY A 12 -6.95 0.06 -4.86
N GLU A 13 -7.65 -0.80 -5.59
CA GLU A 13 -7.42 -2.25 -5.61
C GLU A 13 -6.00 -2.63 -6.07
N PRO A 14 -5.43 -2.08 -7.16
CA PRO A 14 -4.05 -2.33 -7.57
C PRO A 14 -3.02 -1.93 -6.53
N LEU A 15 -3.21 -0.78 -5.87
CA LEU A 15 -2.29 -0.29 -4.85
C LEU A 15 -2.36 -1.17 -3.59
N LEU A 16 -3.58 -1.56 -3.19
CA LEU A 16 -3.79 -2.53 -2.11
C LEU A 16 -3.17 -3.89 -2.45
N GLN A 17 -3.32 -4.36 -3.69
CA GLN A 17 -2.73 -5.62 -4.14
C GLN A 17 -1.20 -5.58 -4.07
N GLN A 18 -0.57 -4.47 -4.49
CA GLN A 18 0.88 -4.27 -4.36
C GLN A 18 1.34 -4.32 -2.89
N ALA A 19 0.62 -3.64 -1.98
CA ALA A 19 0.95 -3.68 -0.56
C ALA A 19 0.83 -5.10 0.03
N LEU A 20 -0.23 -5.84 -0.34
CA LEU A 20 -0.42 -7.23 0.09
C LEU A 20 0.66 -8.16 -0.45
N ASP A 21 1.08 -8.00 -1.71
CA ASP A 21 2.13 -8.83 -2.31
C ASP A 21 3.51 -8.52 -1.71
N ALA A 22 3.82 -7.26 -1.43
CA ALA A 22 5.04 -6.88 -0.70
C ALA A 22 5.06 -7.47 0.72
N ASN A 23 3.93 -7.45 1.43
CA ASN A 23 3.82 -8.06 2.75
C ASN A 23 4.04 -9.58 2.70
N ARG A 24 3.44 -10.27 1.72
CA ARG A 24 3.68 -11.70 1.50
C ARG A 24 5.14 -12.00 1.19
N ALA A 25 5.81 -11.17 0.39
CA ALA A 25 7.23 -11.33 0.09
C ALA A 25 8.09 -11.16 1.34
N HIS A 26 7.79 -10.19 2.20
CA HIS A 26 8.45 -10.02 3.49
C HIS A 26 8.24 -11.24 4.41
N LEU A 27 6.99 -11.70 4.59
CA LEU A 27 6.70 -12.88 5.41
C LEU A 27 7.41 -14.13 4.91
N ALA A 28 7.39 -14.36 3.59
CA ALA A 28 8.11 -15.47 2.98
C ALA A 28 9.63 -15.38 3.22
N ALA A 29 10.20 -14.17 3.25
CA ALA A 29 11.62 -13.97 3.54
C ALA A 29 11.96 -14.30 5.00
N VAL A 30 11.09 -13.94 5.94
CA VAL A 30 11.21 -14.31 7.35
C VAL A 30 11.14 -15.83 7.51
N ASP A 31 10.13 -16.47 6.92
CA ASP A 31 9.91 -17.92 7.01
C ASP A 31 11.09 -18.73 6.43
N GLN A 32 11.71 -18.21 5.38
CA GLN A 32 12.87 -18.82 4.73
C GLN A 32 14.20 -18.51 5.44
N ASN A 33 14.19 -17.76 6.54
CA ASN A 33 15.40 -17.28 7.23
C ASN A 33 16.39 -16.61 6.26
N ARG A 34 15.88 -15.77 5.35
CA ARG A 34 16.71 -14.98 4.44
C ARG A 34 17.59 -14.00 5.23
N PRO A 35 18.66 -13.46 4.61
CA PRO A 35 19.53 -12.48 5.28
C PRO A 35 18.73 -11.31 5.85
N GLU A 36 19.11 -10.85 7.03
CA GLU A 36 18.41 -9.78 7.76
C GLU A 36 18.28 -8.50 6.93
N GLU A 37 19.33 -8.12 6.20
CA GLU A 37 19.30 -6.97 5.29
C GLU A 37 18.17 -7.07 4.26
N GLU A 38 17.94 -8.27 3.73
CA GLU A 38 16.92 -8.50 2.72
C GLU A 38 15.50 -8.50 3.30
N VAL A 39 15.33 -9.10 4.48
CA VAL A 39 14.08 -9.06 5.24
C VAL A 39 13.70 -7.61 5.56
N GLU A 40 14.68 -6.82 5.97
CA GLU A 40 14.49 -5.42 6.36
C GLU A 40 14.17 -4.51 5.17
N ARG A 41 14.82 -4.71 4.01
CA ARG A 41 14.43 -4.01 2.77
C ARG A 41 12.98 -4.31 2.37
N LEU A 42 12.58 -5.59 2.41
CA LEU A 42 11.21 -6.00 2.07
C LEU A 42 10.19 -5.43 3.06
N ARG A 43 10.57 -5.31 4.34
CA ARG A 43 9.74 -4.66 5.36
C ARG A 43 9.49 -3.19 5.02
N MET A 44 10.56 -2.44 4.74
CA MET A 44 10.45 -1.03 4.37
C MET A 44 9.59 -0.80 3.12
N GLU A 45 9.72 -1.68 2.12
CA GLU A 45 8.90 -1.63 0.91
C GLU A 45 7.42 -1.87 1.20
N ALA A 46 7.11 -2.90 2.00
CA ALA A 46 5.73 -3.18 2.41
C ALA A 46 5.13 -2.02 3.22
N ASP A 47 5.88 -1.49 4.20
CA ASP A 47 5.44 -0.36 5.03
C ASP A 47 5.15 0.89 4.19
N HIS A 48 6.02 1.19 3.21
CA HIS A 48 5.83 2.31 2.30
C HIS A 48 4.58 2.16 1.42
N LEU A 49 4.35 0.96 0.88
CA LEU A 49 3.17 0.68 0.05
C LEU A 49 1.87 0.75 0.87
N TYR A 50 1.86 0.26 2.11
CA TYR A 50 0.71 0.42 3.00
C TYR A 50 0.42 1.88 3.31
N GLN A 51 1.44 2.69 3.59
CA GLN A 51 1.24 4.13 3.81
C GLN A 51 0.66 4.80 2.56
N THR A 52 1.15 4.43 1.38
CA THR A 52 0.62 4.93 0.10
C THR A 52 -0.85 4.57 -0.10
N VAL A 53 -1.27 3.35 0.28
CA VAL A 53 -2.70 2.95 0.27
C VAL A 53 -3.51 3.86 1.20
N ILE A 54 -3.04 4.07 2.42
CA ILE A 54 -3.74 4.91 3.42
C ILE A 54 -3.90 6.33 2.89
N ASP A 55 -2.81 6.94 2.41
CA ASP A 55 -2.82 8.31 1.87
C ASP A 55 -3.79 8.42 0.68
N TYR A 56 -3.83 7.40 -0.19
CA TYR A 56 -4.75 7.36 -1.32
C TYR A 56 -6.22 7.26 -0.89
N GLN A 57 -6.54 6.42 0.09
CA GLN A 57 -7.92 6.32 0.60
C GLN A 57 -8.34 7.62 1.29
N LEU A 58 -7.47 8.21 2.12
CA LEU A 58 -7.74 9.50 2.77
C LEU A 58 -7.93 10.62 1.74
N TYR A 59 -7.16 10.62 0.65
CA TYR A 59 -7.33 11.57 -0.47
C TYR A 59 -8.68 11.41 -1.14
N LYS A 60 -9.06 10.17 -1.45
CA LYS A 60 -10.35 9.88 -2.08
C LYS A 60 -11.55 10.21 -1.21
N ASP A 61 -11.44 9.97 0.09
CA ASP A 61 -12.49 10.25 1.06
C ASP A 61 -12.60 11.77 1.37
N GLY A 62 -11.74 12.59 0.77
CA GLY A 62 -11.72 14.05 0.96
C GLY A 62 -11.05 14.50 2.28
N SER A 63 -10.72 13.54 3.15
CA SER A 63 -10.08 13.75 4.45
C SER A 63 -8.61 14.19 4.39
N LEU A 64 -7.92 14.02 3.26
CA LEU A 64 -6.54 14.52 3.10
C LEU A 64 -6.45 16.05 2.93
N GLY A 65 -7.61 16.74 2.85
CA GLY A 65 -7.72 18.19 2.65
C GLY A 65 -8.29 18.99 3.83
N GLU A 66 -8.75 18.34 4.91
CA GLU A 66 -9.07 19.05 6.17
C GLU A 66 -7.79 19.32 6.97
N SER A 67 -6.81 19.94 6.33
CA SER A 67 -5.91 20.83 7.06
C SER A 67 -6.77 22.02 7.51
N VAL A 68 -7.33 21.93 8.71
CA VAL A 68 -7.92 23.07 9.42
C VAL A 68 -6.81 24.11 9.58
N HIS A 69 -6.81 25.09 8.68
CA HIS A 69 -6.14 26.37 8.84
C HIS A 69 -7.15 27.40 9.35
#